data_AF-A0A9E7H0A7-F1
#
_entry.id   AF-A0A9E7H0A7-F1
#
_cell.length_a   1.000
_cell.length_b   1.000
_cell.length_c   1.000
_cell.angle_alpha   90.00
_cell.angle_beta   90.00
_cell.angle_gamma   90.00
#
_symmetry.space_group_name_H-M   'P 1'
#
loop_
_entity.id
_entity.type
_entity.pdbx_description
1 polymer ?
#
loop_
_entity_poly.entity_id
_entity_poly.type
_entity_poly.pdbx_seq_one_letter_code
_entity_poly.pdbx_strand_id
1 'polypeptide(L)'
;MAGERVQTERQPKGCELLHSMKSICQAKKPEVQVELRSVEGKERGPTIVEEAGKQGASLLVMGQRKRSTTWRLIMMWAGNKVGGGTVDYCVQNAACMALAVRRKSRRGGGYLITTKRHKDFWLLA
;
A
#
# COMPACT_ATOMS: atom_id res chain seq x y z
N MET A 1 -2.31 -19.11 -32.94
CA MET A 1 -3.23 -17.95 -32.82
C MET A 1 -4.17 -18.22 -31.65
N ALA A 2 -3.88 -17.68 -30.48
CA ALA A 2 -4.77 -17.75 -29.31
C ALA A 2 -5.08 -16.30 -28.90
N GLY A 3 -6.36 -15.95 -28.94
CA GLY A 3 -6.86 -14.59 -28.96
C GLY A 3 -6.59 -13.80 -27.67
N GLU A 4 -5.98 -12.64 -27.85
CA GLU A 4 -5.95 -11.55 -26.88
C GLU A 4 -7.37 -11.01 -26.70
N ARG A 5 -8.04 -11.39 -25.60
CA ARG A 5 -9.23 -10.67 -25.16
C ARG A 5 -8.79 -9.39 -24.47
N VAL A 6 -8.66 -8.34 -25.27
CA VAL A 6 -8.62 -6.96 -24.77
C VAL A 6 -10.02 -6.63 -24.27
N GLN A 7 -10.23 -6.76 -22.96
CA GLN A 7 -11.38 -6.17 -22.30
C GLN A 7 -11.07 -4.69 -22.07
N THR A 8 -11.55 -3.85 -22.99
CA THR A 8 -11.57 -2.40 -22.83
C THR A 8 -12.59 -2.04 -21.77
N GLU A 9 -12.18 -2.10 -20.51
CA GLU A 9 -13.00 -1.70 -19.36
C GLU A 9 -12.60 -0.28 -18.94
N ARG A 10 -13.62 0.59 -18.78
CA ARG A 10 -13.56 2.02 -18.44
C ARG A 10 -12.34 2.37 -17.61
N GLN A 11 -11.35 3.07 -18.17
CA GLN A 11 -10.12 3.40 -17.47
C GLN A 11 -10.41 4.27 -16.23
N PRO A 12 -10.37 3.70 -15.01
CA PRO A 12 -10.35 4.53 -13.82
C PRO A 12 -8.96 5.19 -13.81
N LYS A 13 -8.86 6.45 -13.36
CA LYS A 13 -7.55 7.15 -13.19
C LYS A 13 -6.50 6.33 -12.41
N GLY A 14 -6.94 5.30 -11.66
CA GLY A 14 -6.06 4.33 -11.00
C GLY A 14 -5.28 3.41 -11.95
N CYS A 15 -5.80 3.07 -13.12
CA CYS A 15 -5.11 2.18 -14.08
C CYS A 15 -3.87 2.84 -14.68
N GLU A 16 -3.93 4.12 -15.08
CA GLU A 16 -2.77 4.85 -15.61
C GLU A 16 -1.61 4.92 -14.60
N LEU A 17 -1.92 5.16 -13.32
CA LEU A 17 -0.93 5.18 -12.26
C LEU A 17 -0.27 3.81 -12.08
N LEU A 18 -1.06 2.73 -12.07
CA LEU A 18 -0.54 1.36 -11.94
C LEU A 18 0.36 1.00 -13.12
N HIS A 19 -0.03 1.34 -14.35
CA HIS A 19 0.83 1.15 -15.52
C HIS A 19 2.13 1.92 -15.42
N SER A 20 2.09 3.18 -14.99
CA SER A 20 3.30 3.99 -14.76
C SER A 20 4.23 3.35 -13.73
N MET A 21 3.68 2.83 -12.62
CA MET A 21 4.44 2.12 -11.60
C MET A 21 5.08 0.84 -12.16
N LYS A 22 4.33 0.06 -12.94
CA LYS A 22 4.85 -1.16 -13.60
C LYS A 22 6.05 -0.82 -14.50
N SER A 23 5.92 0.20 -15.34
CA SER A 23 7.00 0.63 -16.24
C SER A 23 8.25 1.06 -15.49
N ILE A 24 8.10 1.80 -14.37
CA ILE A 24 9.25 2.20 -13.53
C ILE A 24 9.95 0.98 -12.93
N CYS A 25 9.19 0.01 -12.41
CA CYS A 25 9.76 -1.21 -11.84
C CYS A 25 10.55 -1.99 -12.89
N GLN A 26 9.97 -2.21 -14.07
CA GLN A 26 10.61 -2.93 -15.17
C GLN A 26 11.86 -2.21 -15.68
N ALA A 27 11.83 -0.87 -15.78
CA ALA A 27 12.98 -0.08 -16.20
C ALA A 27 14.12 -0.13 -15.18
N LYS A 28 13.82 -0.15 -13.87
CA LYS A 28 14.83 -0.18 -12.81
C LYS A 28 15.38 -1.58 -12.53
N LYS A 29 14.56 -2.60 -12.74
CA LYS A 29 14.81 -4.01 -12.39
C LYS A 29 14.20 -4.93 -13.44
N PRO A 30 14.78 -5.00 -14.65
CA PRO A 30 14.24 -5.80 -15.76
C PRO A 30 14.23 -7.31 -15.46
N GLU A 31 15.09 -7.77 -14.54
CA GLU A 31 15.13 -9.16 -14.08
C GLU A 31 13.95 -9.56 -13.18
N VAL A 32 13.14 -8.58 -12.72
CA VAL A 32 12.01 -8.81 -11.83
C VAL A 32 10.71 -8.87 -12.63
N GLN A 33 9.95 -9.96 -12.47
CA GLN A 33 8.59 -10.06 -13.00
C GLN A 33 7.65 -9.09 -12.26
N VAL A 34 6.95 -8.24 -13.01
CA VAL A 34 6.02 -7.25 -12.44
C VAL A 34 4.60 -7.50 -12.94
N GLU A 35 3.70 -7.76 -12.00
CA GLU A 35 2.27 -7.94 -12.26
C GLU A 35 1.45 -6.79 -11.69
N LEU A 36 0.33 -6.48 -12.35
CA LEU A 36 -0.67 -5.54 -11.86
C LEU A 36 -1.93 -6.32 -11.55
N ARG A 37 -2.53 -6.05 -10.39
CA ARG A 37 -3.78 -6.65 -9.97
C ARG A 37 -4.68 -5.56 -9.42
N SER A 38 -5.92 -5.53 -9.91
CA SER A 38 -7.01 -4.75 -9.33
C SER A 38 -7.94 -5.73 -8.64
N VAL A 39 -8.34 -5.43 -7.42
CA VAL A 39 -9.25 -6.27 -6.65
C VAL A 39 -10.34 -5.39 -6.08
N GLU A 40 -11.59 -5.80 -6.29
CA GLU A 40 -12.75 -5.16 -5.70
C GLU A 40 -13.09 -5.80 -4.36
N GLY A 41 -13.53 -4.98 -3.42
CA GLY A 41 -13.92 -5.46 -2.10
C GLY A 41 -14.64 -4.40 -1.30
N LYS A 42 -15.46 -4.86 -0.35
CA LYS A 42 -16.27 -3.98 0.50
C LYS A 42 -15.40 -3.07 1.37
N GLU A 43 -14.31 -3.62 1.91
CA GLU A 43 -13.38 -2.90 2.77
C GLU A 43 -11.94 -3.14 2.34
N ARG A 44 -11.22 -2.05 2.06
CA ARG A 44 -9.88 -2.10 1.49
C ARG A 44 -8.85 -2.88 2.33
N GLY A 45 -8.94 -2.82 3.66
CA GLY A 45 -7.97 -3.46 4.56
C GLY A 45 -8.07 -4.99 4.51
N PRO A 46 -9.23 -5.56 4.88
CA PRO A 46 -9.50 -6.98 4.74
C PRO A 46 -9.22 -7.52 3.34
N THR A 47 -9.66 -6.82 2.29
CA THR A 47 -9.44 -7.26 0.90
C THR A 47 -7.95 -7.34 0.55
N ILE A 48 -7.12 -6.37 0.95
CA ILE A 48 -5.67 -6.43 0.71
C ILE A 48 -5.03 -7.61 1.46
N VAL A 49 -5.43 -7.86 2.72
CA VAL A 49 -4.90 -8.96 3.54
C VAL A 49 -5.25 -10.31 2.95
N GLU A 50 -6.51 -10.50 2.55
CA GLU A 50 -7.00 -11.74 1.94
C GLU A 50 -6.25 -12.03 0.64
N GLU A 51 -6.11 -11.02 -0.23
CA GLU A 51 -5.42 -11.17 -1.51
C GLU A 51 -3.93 -11.43 -1.35
N ALA A 52 -3.26 -10.76 -0.40
CA ALA A 52 -1.85 -11.05 -0.10
C ALA A 52 -1.66 -12.52 0.33
N GLY A 53 -2.62 -13.06 1.10
CA GLY A 53 -2.63 -14.48 1.49
C GLY A 53 -2.84 -15.41 0.29
N LYS A 54 -3.84 -15.13 -0.57
CA LYS A 54 -4.11 -15.93 -1.78
C LYS A 54 -2.92 -16.00 -2.73
N GLN A 55 -2.18 -14.90 -2.87
CA GLN A 55 -0.98 -14.87 -3.71
C GLN A 55 0.27 -15.47 -3.04
N GLY A 56 0.17 -15.92 -1.78
CA GLY A 56 1.33 -16.43 -1.04
C GLY A 56 2.42 -15.37 -0.86
N ALA A 57 2.05 -14.10 -0.72
CA ALA A 57 3.03 -13.02 -0.60
C ALA A 57 3.86 -13.19 0.68
N SER A 58 5.19 -13.15 0.56
CA SER A 58 6.11 -13.22 1.70
C SER A 58 6.24 -11.88 2.45
N LEU A 59 6.07 -10.77 1.72
CA LEU A 59 6.20 -9.41 2.22
C LEU A 59 5.14 -8.49 1.59
N LEU A 60 4.39 -7.77 2.43
CA LEU A 60 3.42 -6.76 2.02
C LEU A 60 3.93 -5.35 2.36
N VAL A 61 4.18 -4.53 1.34
CA VAL A 61 4.65 -3.14 1.52
C VAL A 61 3.56 -2.16 1.13
N MET A 62 3.25 -1.21 2.02
CA MET A 62 2.21 -0.22 1.82
C MET A 62 2.71 1.19 2.11
N GLY A 63 2.37 2.14 1.22
CA GLY A 63 2.61 3.56 1.45
C GLY A 63 1.66 4.13 2.51
N GLN A 64 2.21 4.62 3.61
CA GLN A 64 1.45 5.29 4.66
C GLN A 64 1.44 6.81 4.40
N ARG A 65 0.25 7.38 4.22
CA ARG A 65 0.09 8.83 4.07
C ARG A 65 0.26 9.54 5.42
N LYS A 66 1.03 10.63 5.43
CA LYS A 66 1.16 11.51 6.60
C LYS A 66 -0.15 12.29 6.77
N ARG A 67 -1.00 11.88 7.71
CA ARG A 67 -2.14 12.71 8.15
C ARG A 67 -1.60 13.91 8.95
N SER A 68 -2.11 15.11 8.70
CA SER A 68 -1.69 16.29 9.47
C SER A 68 -2.15 16.17 10.92
N THR A 69 -1.40 16.78 11.83
CA THR A 69 -1.74 16.86 13.27
C THR A 69 -3.11 17.51 13.45
N THR A 70 -3.41 18.56 12.67
CA THR A 70 -4.72 19.23 12.64
C THR A 70 -5.85 18.26 12.29
N TRP A 71 -5.68 17.42 11.25
CA TRP A 71 -6.71 16.45 10.85
C TRP A 71 -6.94 15.38 11.93
N ARG A 72 -5.86 14.97 12.61
CA ARG A 72 -5.94 14.02 13.73
C ARG A 72 -6.69 14.62 14.92
N LEU A 73 -6.44 15.89 15.24
CA LEU A 73 -7.17 16.62 16.28
C LEU A 73 -8.65 16.72 15.93
N ILE A 74 -9.00 17.18 14.71
CA ILE A 74 -10.40 17.29 14.25
C ILE A 74 -11.16 15.97 14.41
N MET A 75 -10.56 14.84 14.04
CA MET A 75 -11.19 13.53 14.22
C MET A 75 -11.41 13.15 15.68
N MET A 76 -10.47 13.54 16.55
CA MET A 76 -10.57 13.31 18.00
C MET A 76 -11.74 14.09 18.60
N TRP A 77 -11.93 15.34 18.19
CA TRP A 77 -13.07 16.17 18.58
C TRP A 77 -14.40 15.64 18.03
N ALA A 78 -14.39 15.03 16.84
CA ALA A 78 -15.58 14.46 16.22
C ALA A 78 -16.03 13.12 16.86
N GLY A 79 -15.42 12.66 17.94
CA GLY A 79 -15.74 11.38 18.60
C GLY A 79 -15.39 10.15 17.74
N ASN A 80 -14.86 10.34 16.53
CA ASN A 80 -14.35 9.26 15.72
C ASN A 80 -13.06 8.76 16.37
N LYS A 81 -13.09 7.52 16.87
CA LYS A 81 -11.84 6.79 17.13
C LYS A 81 -11.00 6.93 15.86
N VAL A 82 -9.75 7.34 16.02
CA VAL A 82 -8.75 7.23 14.96
C VAL A 82 -8.50 5.73 14.79
N GLY A 83 -9.49 5.02 14.23
CA GLY A 83 -9.42 3.61 13.90
C GLY A 83 -8.24 3.42 12.97
N GLY A 84 -7.50 2.34 13.20
CA GLY A 84 -6.36 1.98 12.39
C GLY A 84 -6.77 2.04 10.92
N GLY A 85 -6.09 2.88 10.14
CA GLY A 85 -6.41 3.01 8.72
C GLY A 85 -6.24 1.66 8.02
N THR A 86 -6.64 1.57 6.74
CA THR A 86 -6.38 0.39 5.89
C THR A 86 -4.98 -0.20 6.10
N VAL A 87 -3.96 0.67 6.17
CA VAL A 87 -2.56 0.27 6.38
C VAL A 87 -2.33 -0.34 7.77
N ASP A 88 -2.86 0.27 8.83
CA ASP A 88 -2.71 -0.26 10.19
C ASP A 88 -3.42 -1.61 10.33
N TYR A 89 -4.61 -1.76 9.72
CA TYR A 89 -5.31 -3.04 9.66
C TYR A 89 -4.45 -4.11 8.99
N CYS A 90 -3.87 -3.81 7.83
CA CYS A 90 -3.02 -4.75 7.11
C CYS A 90 -1.76 -5.13 7.92
N VAL A 91 -1.11 -4.16 8.58
CA VAL A 91 0.06 -4.43 9.43
C VAL A 91 -0.26 -5.37 10.59
N GLN A 92 -1.49 -5.33 11.12
CA GLN A 92 -1.90 -6.17 12.24
C GLN A 92 -2.39 -7.56 11.82
N ASN A 93 -3.08 -7.65 10.68
CA ASN A 93 -3.85 -8.83 10.28
C ASN A 93 -3.24 -9.62 9.12
N ALA A 94 -2.26 -9.08 8.38
CA ALA A 94 -1.59 -9.85 7.34
C ALA A 94 -0.91 -11.10 7.94
N ALA A 95 -1.06 -12.24 7.26
CA ALA A 95 -0.38 -13.48 7.63
C ALA A 95 1.14 -13.40 7.36
N CYS A 96 1.55 -12.57 6.39
CA CYS A 96 2.94 -12.34 6.03
C CYS A 96 3.54 -11.13 6.75
N MET A 97 4.84 -10.89 6.56
CA MET A 97 5.47 -9.67 7.05
C MET A 97 4.84 -8.45 6.36
N ALA A 98 4.37 -7.48 7.14
CA ALA A 98 3.73 -6.27 6.61
C ALA A 98 4.45 -5.00 7.07
N LEU A 99 4.79 -4.13 6.11
CA LEU A 99 5.52 -2.88 6.31
C LEU A 99 4.67 -1.69 5.84
N ALA A 100 4.45 -0.75 6.75
CA ALA A 100 3.92 0.56 6.43
C ALA A 100 5.09 1.55 6.29
N VAL A 101 5.22 2.17 5.13
CA VAL A 101 6.36 3.03 4.79
C VAL A 101 5.90 4.46 4.54
N ARG A 102 6.52 5.44 5.20
CA ARG A 102 6.29 6.86 4.93
C ARG A 102 7.59 7.66 4.90
N ARG A 103 7.59 8.80 4.20
CA ARG A 103 8.71 9.74 4.25
C ARG A 103 8.83 10.35 5.65
N LYS A 104 10.06 10.44 6.19
CA LYS A 104 10.33 11.10 7.49
C LYS A 104 9.96 12.58 7.43
N SER A 105 10.45 13.29 6.42
CA SER A 105 10.15 14.70 6.18
C SER A 105 9.95 15.02 4.70
N ARG A 106 9.38 16.21 4.42
CA ARG A 106 9.29 16.74 3.05
C ARG A 106 10.65 17.16 2.49
N ARG A 107 11.58 17.58 3.35
CA ARG A 107 12.90 18.10 3.00
C ARG A 107 14.00 17.02 2.93
N GLY A 108 13.67 15.74 3.17
CA GLY A 108 14.62 14.63 3.13
C GLY A 108 14.66 13.81 4.43
N GLY A 109 15.70 12.99 4.57
CA GLY A 109 15.94 12.18 5.78
C GLY A 109 15.34 10.77 5.76
N GLY A 110 15.21 10.15 4.58
CA GLY A 110 14.81 8.75 4.46
C GLY A 110 13.35 8.45 4.79
N TYR A 111 13.10 7.21 5.22
CA TYR A 111 11.77 6.64 5.43
C TYR A 111 11.59 6.14 6.87
N LEU A 112 10.38 6.30 7.39
CA LEU A 112 9.95 5.64 8.62
C LEU A 112 9.18 4.39 8.23
N ILE A 113 9.44 3.31 8.95
CA ILE A 113 8.81 2.01 8.77
C ILE A 113 8.02 1.68 10.03
N THR A 114 6.82 1.16 9.82
CA THR A 114 5.99 0.57 10.87
C THR A 114 5.70 -0.88 10.52
N THR A 115 5.91 -1.76 11.48
CA THR A 115 5.60 -3.19 11.46
C THR A 115 4.61 -3.50 12.58
N LYS A 116 4.19 -4.77 12.71
CA LYS A 116 3.36 -5.22 13.82
C LYS A 116 3.97 -4.96 15.19
N ARG A 117 5.31 -5.12 15.31
CA ARG A 117 6.05 -5.06 16.59
C ARG A 117 6.70 -3.70 16.85
N HIS A 118 7.11 -2.99 15.82
CA HIS A 118 7.84 -1.73 15.93
C HIS A 118 7.17 -0.66 15.09
N LYS A 119 6.97 0.53 15.68
CA LYS A 119 6.34 1.66 15.00
C LYS A 119 7.35 2.76 14.73
N ASP A 120 7.21 3.39 13.57
CA ASP A 120 7.91 4.59 13.13
C ASP A 120 9.44 4.54 13.34
N PHE A 121 10.05 3.37 13.21
CA PHE A 121 11.50 3.24 13.31
C PHE A 121 12.14 3.72 12.00
N TRP A 122 13.25 4.43 12.14
CA TRP A 122 14.02 4.96 11.03
C TRP A 122 15.18 4.00 10.75
N LEU A 123 15.21 3.42 9.54
CA LEU A 123 16.42 2.77 9.06
C LEU A 123 17.35 3.85 8.51
N LEU A 124 18.56 3.96 9.08
CA LEU A 124 19.64 4.73 8.48
C LEU A 124 19.92 4.09 7.12
N ALA A 125 19.76 4.87 6.05
CA ALA A 125 20.09 4.50 4.69
C ALA A 125 21.22 5.40 4.22
#